data_AF-A0A7J9RK15-F1
#
_entry.id   AF-A0A7J9RK15-F1
#
_cell.length_a   1.000
_cell.length_b   1.000
_cell.length_c   1.000
_cell.angle_alpha   90.00
_cell.angle_beta   90.00
_cell.angle_gamma   90.00
#
_symmetry.space_group_name_H-M   'P 1'
#
loop_
_entity.id
_entity.type
_entity.pdbx_description
1 polymer ?
#
loop_
_entity_poly.entity_id
_entity_poly.type
_entity_poly.pdbx_seq_one_letter_code
_entity_poly.pdbx_strand_id
1 'polypeptide(L)'
;MEKRSGIVGFSGTFKESVADIKEGSKVIFTGSVAVCTPFIGLLAYAVRDKGFEMLYVPRADAKEARKIKEIENIGYSVVDEKGDPRSADVVVILGGLAMPKFGCQPEDVIRMIEDLSGDKKPKVVGVGFMNIFERAGWNKKIDFDTLIDTTMEVAVVKS
;
A
#
# COMPACT_ATOMS: atom_id res chain seq x y z
N MET A 1 20.55 -6.19 -2.49
CA MET A 1 19.30 -5.58 -2.97
C MET A 1 19.25 -5.79 -4.48
N GLU A 2 18.32 -6.61 -4.95
CA GLU A 2 18.13 -6.84 -6.38
C GLU A 2 17.46 -5.60 -6.98
N LYS A 3 18.07 -4.97 -7.99
CA LYS A 3 17.53 -3.77 -8.62
C LYS A 3 16.65 -4.16 -9.79
N ARG A 4 15.40 -3.73 -9.75
CA ARG A 4 14.44 -3.85 -10.85
C ARG A 4 13.99 -2.46 -11.28
N SER A 5 13.68 -2.31 -12.56
CA SER A 5 13.47 -0.99 -13.16
C SER A 5 12.07 -0.84 -13.77
N GLY A 6 11.60 0.39 -13.79
CA GLY A 6 10.34 0.77 -14.43
C GLY A 6 9.10 0.18 -13.77
N ILE A 7 7.96 0.34 -14.45
CA ILE A 7 6.65 -0.08 -13.94
C ILE A 7 6.61 -1.59 -13.70
N VAL A 8 7.15 -2.39 -14.63
CA VAL A 8 7.19 -3.85 -14.51
C VAL A 8 7.99 -4.28 -13.29
N GLY A 9 9.16 -3.67 -13.05
CA GLY A 9 9.95 -3.93 -11.85
C GLY A 9 9.20 -3.57 -10.58
N PHE A 10 8.57 -2.40 -10.54
CA PHE A 10 7.78 -1.92 -9.40
C PHE A 10 6.59 -2.84 -9.07
N SER A 11 5.70 -3.08 -10.04
CA SER A 11 4.53 -3.92 -9.84
C SER A 11 4.88 -5.39 -9.62
N GLY A 12 5.93 -5.88 -10.28
CA GLY A 12 6.43 -7.26 -10.12
C GLY A 12 6.99 -7.50 -8.73
N THR A 13 7.78 -6.55 -8.20
CA THR A 13 8.33 -6.63 -6.83
C THR A 13 7.21 -6.66 -5.79
N PHE A 14 6.17 -5.82 -5.97
CA PHE A 14 5.00 -5.88 -5.10
C PHE A 14 4.28 -7.23 -5.19
N LYS A 15 4.01 -7.73 -6.40
CA LYS A 15 3.37 -9.04 -6.59
C LYS A 15 4.13 -10.16 -5.89
N GLU A 16 5.46 -10.17 -5.98
CA GLU A 16 6.30 -11.15 -5.30
C GLU A 16 6.26 -11.02 -3.78
N SER A 17 6.20 -9.79 -3.24
CA SER A 17 6.13 -9.55 -1.79
C SER A 17 4.88 -10.14 -1.12
N VAL A 18 3.83 -10.42 -1.90
CA VAL A 18 2.58 -11.03 -1.44
C VAL A 18 2.30 -12.38 -2.11
N ALA A 19 3.31 -13.00 -2.72
CA ALA A 19 3.12 -14.25 -3.47
C ALA A 19 2.74 -15.44 -2.56
N ASP A 20 3.23 -15.44 -1.32
CA ASP A 20 2.97 -16.41 -0.25
C ASP A 20 1.57 -16.26 0.38
N ILE A 21 0.88 -15.15 0.11
CA ILE A 21 -0.45 -14.87 0.66
C ILE A 21 -1.51 -15.70 -0.08
N LYS A 22 -2.41 -16.29 0.71
CA LYS A 22 -3.48 -17.18 0.25
C LYS A 22 -4.48 -16.42 -0.64
N GLU A 23 -4.96 -17.06 -1.68
CA GLU A 23 -6.06 -16.55 -2.50
C GLU A 23 -7.29 -16.19 -1.64
N GLY A 24 -7.94 -15.07 -1.97
CA GLY A 24 -9.11 -14.58 -1.21
C GLY A 24 -8.77 -13.85 0.10
N SER A 25 -7.49 -13.75 0.47
CA SER A 25 -7.06 -12.98 1.66
C SER A 25 -7.41 -11.49 1.57
N LYS A 26 -7.52 -10.86 2.74
CA LYS A 26 -7.83 -9.43 2.87
C LYS A 26 -6.56 -8.57 2.89
N VAL A 27 -6.45 -7.67 1.93
CA VAL A 27 -5.32 -6.75 1.76
C VAL A 27 -5.79 -5.31 1.97
N ILE A 28 -5.22 -4.65 2.98
CA ILE A 28 -5.53 -3.27 3.32
C ILE A 28 -4.42 -2.36 2.83
N PHE A 29 -4.73 -1.45 1.93
CA PHE A 29 -3.83 -0.37 1.54
C PHE A 29 -4.09 0.85 2.42
N THR A 30 -3.06 1.47 2.97
CA THR A 30 -3.16 2.74 3.70
C THR A 30 -2.21 3.78 3.11
N GLY A 31 -2.69 4.99 2.92
CA GLY A 31 -2.00 5.99 2.10
C GLY A 31 -2.58 7.38 2.21
N SER A 32 -1.82 8.38 1.79
CA SER A 32 -2.30 9.76 1.64
C SER A 32 -3.35 9.84 0.52
N VAL A 33 -4.47 10.51 0.82
CA VAL A 33 -5.55 10.78 -0.13
C VAL A 33 -5.11 11.64 -1.33
N ALA A 34 -4.00 12.37 -1.21
CA ALA A 34 -3.56 13.32 -2.23
C ALA A 34 -2.83 12.64 -3.39
N VAL A 35 -2.04 11.61 -3.10
CA VAL A 35 -1.06 11.07 -4.07
C VAL A 35 -1.00 9.54 -4.12
N CYS A 36 -1.49 8.82 -3.12
CA CYS A 36 -1.30 7.36 -3.05
C CYS A 36 -2.35 6.57 -3.85
N THR A 37 -3.54 7.12 -4.05
CA THR A 37 -4.67 6.41 -4.68
C THR A 37 -4.36 5.88 -6.10
N PRO A 38 -3.65 6.62 -6.98
CA PRO A 38 -3.23 6.08 -8.28
C PRO A 38 -2.29 4.87 -8.17
N PHE A 39 -1.36 4.89 -7.21
CA PHE A 39 -0.46 3.76 -6.97
C PHE A 39 -1.21 2.56 -6.39
N ILE A 40 -2.20 2.79 -5.53
CA ILE A 40 -3.07 1.71 -5.02
C ILE A 40 -3.79 1.01 -6.17
N GLY A 41 -4.35 1.74 -7.14
CA GLY A 41 -4.96 1.15 -8.33
C GLY A 41 -3.98 0.30 -9.14
N LEU A 42 -2.76 0.80 -9.36
CA LEU A 42 -1.69 0.07 -10.05
C LEU A 42 -1.29 -1.21 -9.32
N LEU A 43 -1.09 -1.14 -8.00
CA LEU A 43 -0.69 -2.29 -7.18
C LEU A 43 -1.83 -3.33 -7.05
N ALA A 44 -3.08 -2.88 -6.93
CA ALA A 44 -4.25 -3.75 -6.94
C ALA A 44 -4.36 -4.52 -8.26
N TYR A 45 -4.16 -3.84 -9.40
CA TYR A 45 -4.12 -4.49 -10.71
C TYR A 45 -2.98 -5.52 -10.84
N ALA A 46 -1.83 -5.25 -10.22
CA ALA A 46 -0.68 -6.16 -10.25
C ALA A 46 -0.97 -7.52 -9.62
N VAL A 47 -1.90 -7.58 -8.65
CA VAL A 47 -2.28 -8.78 -7.90
C VAL A 47 -3.70 -9.27 -8.21
N ARG A 48 -4.31 -8.80 -9.31
CA ARG A 48 -5.69 -9.13 -9.71
C ARG A 48 -5.99 -10.64 -9.79
N ASP A 49 -5.00 -11.45 -10.12
CA ASP A 49 -5.10 -12.90 -10.24
C ASP A 49 -5.14 -13.64 -8.89
N LYS A 50 -4.98 -12.93 -7.77
CA LYS A 50 -5.01 -13.51 -6.42
C LYS A 50 -6.39 -13.49 -5.75
N GLY A 51 -7.39 -12.88 -6.38
CA GLY A 51 -8.76 -12.82 -5.84
C GLY A 51 -8.87 -12.15 -4.46
N PHE A 52 -7.91 -11.29 -4.09
CA PHE A 52 -7.88 -10.65 -2.77
C PHE A 52 -9.10 -9.74 -2.53
N GLU A 53 -9.59 -9.72 -1.29
CA GLU A 53 -10.47 -8.65 -0.82
C GLU A 53 -9.63 -7.42 -0.52
N MET A 54 -9.73 -6.38 -1.35
CA MET A 54 -8.86 -5.20 -1.26
C MET A 54 -9.63 -3.98 -0.75
N LEU A 55 -9.09 -3.33 0.28
CA LEU A 55 -9.65 -2.10 0.86
C LEU A 55 -8.58 -1.01 0.93
N TYR A 56 -9.03 0.24 0.81
CA TYR A 56 -8.23 1.43 1.08
C TYR A 56 -8.68 2.07 2.39
N VAL A 57 -7.74 2.25 3.32
CA VAL A 57 -7.90 2.97 4.57
C VAL A 57 -7.14 4.30 4.46
N PRO A 58 -7.81 5.43 4.21
CA PRO A 58 -7.14 6.72 4.05
C PRO A 58 -6.56 7.22 5.37
N ARG A 59 -5.34 7.77 5.33
CA ARG A 59 -4.71 8.47 6.49
C ARG A 59 -4.60 7.63 7.77
N ALA A 60 -4.58 6.30 7.62
CA ALA A 60 -4.65 5.36 8.74
C ALA A 60 -5.92 5.47 9.62
N ASP A 61 -7.03 5.96 9.06
CA ASP A 61 -8.33 5.98 9.74
C ASP A 61 -9.24 4.83 9.27
N ALA A 62 -9.28 3.75 10.05
CA ALA A 62 -10.05 2.55 9.73
C ALA A 62 -11.56 2.81 9.52
N LYS A 63 -12.12 3.89 10.09
CA LYS A 63 -13.54 4.24 9.92
C LYS A 63 -13.88 4.69 8.51
N GLU A 64 -12.87 5.10 7.76
CA GLU A 64 -12.98 5.57 6.39
C GLU A 64 -12.60 4.51 5.35
N ALA A 65 -12.52 3.24 5.76
CA ALA A 65 -12.27 2.13 4.84
C ALA A 65 -13.24 2.12 3.65
N ARG A 66 -12.68 2.07 2.44
CA ARG A 66 -13.39 2.00 1.17
C ARG A 66 -12.92 0.78 0.36
N LYS A 67 -13.81 0.18 -0.41
CA LYS A 67 -13.44 -0.96 -1.27
C LYS A 67 -12.59 -0.53 -2.45
N ILE A 68 -11.70 -1.42 -2.87
CA ILE A 68 -11.00 -1.34 -4.14
C ILE A 68 -11.61 -2.42 -5.05
N LYS A 69 -12.09 -2.02 -6.22
CA LYS A 69 -12.74 -2.92 -7.18
C LYS A 69 -12.17 -2.73 -8.57
N GLU A 70 -12.19 -3.80 -9.35
CA GLU A 70 -12.08 -3.68 -10.80
C GLU A 70 -13.34 -3.02 -11.34
N ILE A 71 -13.16 -1.98 -12.16
CA ILE A 71 -14.22 -1.31 -12.89
C ILE A 71 -14.01 -1.59 -14.37
N GLU A 72 -15.05 -2.12 -15.02
CA GLU A 72 -15.02 -2.49 -16.44
C GLU A 72 -14.57 -1.30 -17.31
N ASN A 73 -13.64 -1.55 -18.23
CA ASN A 73 -13.03 -0.54 -19.14
C ASN A 73 -12.28 0.62 -18.45
N ILE A 74 -12.04 0.56 -17.13
CA ILE A 74 -11.28 1.57 -16.38
C ILE A 74 -10.08 0.94 -15.67
N GLY A 75 -10.26 -0.23 -15.03
CA GLY A 75 -9.26 -0.90 -14.21
C GLY A 75 -9.58 -0.82 -12.71
N TYR A 76 -8.59 -1.08 -11.85
CA TYR A 76 -8.80 -1.08 -10.39
C TYR A 76 -8.86 0.34 -9.82
N SER A 77 -9.89 0.61 -9.03
CA SER A 77 -10.11 1.91 -8.40
C SER A 77 -10.66 1.77 -6.98
N VAL A 78 -10.33 2.72 -6.12
CA VAL A 78 -11.05 2.94 -4.87
C VAL A 78 -12.45 3.46 -5.22
N VAL A 79 -13.48 2.80 -4.71
CA VAL A 79 -14.88 3.19 -4.91
C VAL A 79 -15.47 3.73 -3.61
N ASP A 80 -16.50 4.58 -3.70
CA ASP A 80 -17.22 5.08 -2.52
C ASP A 80 -18.21 4.04 -1.97
N GLU A 81 -17.68 2.88 -1.61
CA GLU A 81 -18.40 1.80 -0.93
C GLU A 81 -17.60 1.42 0.31
N LYS A 82 -18.22 1.45 1.48
CA LYS A 82 -17.55 1.07 2.74
C LYS A 82 -17.19 -0.42 2.73
N GLY A 83 -16.07 -0.75 3.36
CA GLY A 83 -15.65 -2.12 3.64
C GLY A 83 -15.30 -2.29 5.12
N ASP A 84 -15.29 -3.53 5.61
CA ASP A 84 -14.83 -3.86 6.96
C ASP A 84 -13.33 -4.19 6.92
N PRO A 85 -12.45 -3.32 7.45
CA PRO A 85 -11.01 -3.51 7.34
C PRO A 85 -10.44 -4.50 8.37
N ARG A 86 -11.25 -5.00 9.32
CA ARG A 86 -10.80 -5.92 10.36
C ARG A 86 -10.38 -7.27 9.80
N SER A 87 -9.56 -7.98 10.59
CA SER A 87 -8.99 -9.28 10.22
C SER A 87 -8.18 -9.19 8.92
N ALA A 88 -7.36 -8.15 8.80
CA ALA A 88 -6.44 -8.01 7.68
C ALA A 88 -5.41 -9.14 7.67
N ASP A 89 -5.13 -9.70 6.48
CA ASP A 89 -4.00 -10.62 6.29
C ASP A 89 -2.73 -9.86 5.91
N VAL A 90 -2.89 -8.75 5.18
CA VAL A 90 -1.79 -7.88 4.74
C VAL A 90 -2.17 -6.41 4.91
N VAL A 91 -1.24 -5.61 5.42
CA VAL A 91 -1.32 -4.14 5.43
C VAL A 91 -0.21 -3.57 4.57
N VAL A 92 -0.59 -2.86 3.50
CA VAL A 92 0.31 -2.16 2.58
C VAL A 92 0.34 -0.67 2.94
N ILE A 93 1.46 -0.19 3.48
CA ILE A 93 1.66 1.20 3.87
C ILE A 93 2.34 1.95 2.73
N LEU A 94 1.68 2.99 2.22
CA LEU A 94 2.21 3.82 1.13
C LEU A 94 2.99 5.01 1.71
N GLY A 95 4.16 5.28 1.14
CA GLY A 95 5.13 6.28 1.63
C GLY A 95 4.60 7.71 1.75
N GLY A 96 3.48 8.05 1.08
CA GLY A 96 2.82 9.34 1.23
C GLY A 96 2.39 9.65 2.67
N LEU A 97 2.17 8.63 3.51
CA LEU A 97 1.88 8.81 4.94
C LEU A 97 3.08 9.28 5.77
N ALA A 98 4.30 9.05 5.29
CA ALA A 98 5.53 9.49 5.94
C ALA A 98 5.99 10.88 5.46
N MET A 99 5.27 11.51 4.53
CA MET A 99 5.62 12.83 4.01
C MET A 99 5.17 13.95 4.95
N PRO A 100 5.99 14.98 5.22
CA PRO A 100 5.64 16.06 6.16
C PRO A 100 4.31 16.80 5.88
N LYS A 101 3.92 16.96 4.61
CA LYS A 101 2.75 17.75 4.21
C LYS A 101 1.43 16.96 4.24
N PHE A 102 1.49 15.65 4.01
CA PHE A 102 0.31 14.81 3.76
C PHE A 102 0.17 13.65 4.74
N GLY A 103 1.19 13.46 5.56
CA GLY A 103 1.37 12.30 6.40
C GLY A 103 0.63 12.35 7.72
N CYS A 104 0.83 11.30 8.49
CA CYS A 104 0.41 11.15 9.87
C CYS A 104 1.62 10.80 10.74
N GLN A 105 1.41 10.54 12.03
CA GLN A 105 2.47 9.97 12.84
C GLN A 105 2.55 8.45 12.60
N PRO A 106 3.74 7.83 12.68
CA PRO A 106 3.88 6.37 12.55
C PRO A 106 3.07 5.63 13.62
N GLU A 107 2.89 6.23 14.80
CA GLU A 107 2.06 5.69 15.88
C GLU A 107 0.59 5.54 15.48
N ASP A 108 0.06 6.40 14.60
CA ASP A 108 -1.31 6.27 14.08
C ASP A 108 -1.44 5.02 13.20
N VAL A 109 -0.41 4.73 12.39
CA VAL A 109 -0.37 3.54 11.54
C VAL A 109 -0.21 2.27 12.36
N ILE A 110 0.61 2.30 13.42
CA ILE A 110 0.80 1.17 14.34
C ILE A 110 -0.53 0.83 15.01
N ARG A 111 -1.22 1.82 15.57
CA ARG A 111 -2.55 1.62 16.17
C ARG A 111 -3.56 1.08 15.17
N MET A 112 -3.56 1.62 13.95
CA MET A 112 -4.40 1.08 12.88
C MET A 112 -4.08 -0.40 12.63
N ILE A 113 -2.81 -0.79 12.49
CA ILE A 113 -2.46 -2.22 12.29
C ILE A 113 -2.98 -3.09 13.45
N GLU A 114 -2.86 -2.62 14.69
CA GLU A 114 -3.39 -3.31 15.87
C GLU A 114 -4.92 -3.47 15.79
N ASP A 115 -5.64 -2.39 15.48
CA ASP A 115 -7.10 -2.38 15.35
C ASP A 115 -7.62 -3.26 14.19
N LEU A 116 -6.84 -3.36 13.12
CA LEU A 116 -7.17 -4.19 11.95
C LEU A 116 -6.78 -5.65 12.13
N SER A 117 -5.94 -5.97 13.11
CA SER A 117 -5.50 -7.34 13.38
C SER A 117 -6.68 -8.19 13.85
N GLY A 118 -6.76 -9.41 13.32
CA GLY A 118 -7.66 -10.45 13.83
C GLY A 118 -6.95 -11.32 14.86
N ASP A 119 -7.12 -12.63 14.75
CA ASP A 119 -6.40 -13.60 15.59
C ASP A 119 -4.88 -13.65 15.30
N LYS A 120 -4.44 -13.05 14.19
CA LYS A 120 -3.05 -13.00 13.75
C LYS A 120 -2.68 -11.58 13.34
N LYS A 121 -1.42 -11.21 13.59
CA LYS A 121 -0.82 -9.98 13.09
C LYS A 121 -0.72 -10.07 11.55
N PRO A 122 -1.16 -9.04 10.79
CA PRO A 122 -1.02 -9.03 9.34
C PRO A 122 0.44 -8.90 8.93
N LYS A 123 0.75 -9.37 7.72
CA LYS A 123 2.01 -9.03 7.05
C LYS A 123 2.03 -7.53 6.72
N VAL A 124 3.11 -6.83 7.06
CA VAL A 124 3.26 -5.38 6.87
C VAL A 124 4.22 -5.11 5.71
N VAL A 125 3.70 -4.56 4.61
CA VAL A 125 4.47 -4.22 3.41
C VAL A 125 4.54 -2.70 3.26
N GLY A 126 5.74 -2.13 3.30
CA GLY A 126 5.97 -0.72 3.01
C GLY A 126 6.27 -0.51 1.53
N VAL A 127 5.57 0.42 0.88
CA VAL A 127 5.82 0.82 -0.51
C VAL A 127 6.10 2.32 -0.57
N GLY A 128 7.38 2.66 -0.73
CA GLY A 128 7.90 4.01 -0.65
C GLY A 128 8.59 4.46 -1.93
N PHE A 129 8.79 5.78 -2.02
CA PHE A 129 9.60 6.40 -3.05
C PHE A 129 10.70 7.24 -2.41
N MET A 130 11.88 7.29 -3.05
CA MET A 130 12.98 8.18 -2.67
C MET A 130 13.39 8.03 -1.19
N ASN A 131 13.41 6.80 -0.71
CA ASN A 131 13.79 6.38 0.64
C ASN A 131 12.98 7.06 1.76
N ILE A 132 11.71 7.37 1.52
CA ILE A 132 10.90 8.19 2.43
C ILE A 132 10.75 7.57 3.83
N PHE A 133 10.58 6.25 3.93
CA PHE A 133 10.39 5.60 5.23
C PHE A 133 11.66 5.62 6.09
N GLU A 134 12.85 5.46 5.50
CA GLU A 134 14.10 5.58 6.24
C GLU A 134 14.37 7.04 6.62
N ARG A 135 14.19 7.97 5.67
CA ARG A 135 14.38 9.41 5.90
C ARG A 135 13.46 9.96 6.99
N ALA A 136 12.24 9.44 7.08
CA ALA A 136 11.28 9.79 8.13
C ALA A 136 11.50 8.99 9.44
N GLY A 137 12.41 8.01 9.46
CA GLY A 137 12.68 7.15 10.60
C GLY A 137 11.58 6.12 10.90
N TRP A 138 10.67 5.88 9.96
CA TRP A 138 9.56 4.94 10.12
C TRP A 138 10.03 3.49 10.12
N ASN A 139 11.09 3.16 9.38
CA ASN A 139 11.70 1.83 9.37
C ASN A 139 12.30 1.40 10.72
N LYS A 140 12.45 2.34 11.67
CA LYS A 140 12.89 2.05 13.05
C LYS A 140 11.73 1.93 14.04
N LYS A 141 10.52 2.27 13.62
CA LYS A 141 9.31 2.32 14.46
C LYS A 141 8.26 1.29 14.05
N ILE A 142 8.09 1.10 12.76
CA ILE A 142 7.15 0.13 12.18
C ILE A 142 7.96 -1.10 11.78
N ASP A 143 7.50 -2.24 12.26
CA ASP A 143 8.06 -3.56 11.97
C ASP A 143 7.56 -4.03 10.60
N PHE A 144 8.27 -3.62 9.54
CA PHE A 144 7.97 -4.01 8.16
C PHE A 144 8.51 -5.40 7.85
N ASP A 145 7.65 -6.33 7.42
CA ASP A 145 8.07 -7.63 6.87
C ASP A 145 8.73 -7.47 5.50
N THR A 146 8.34 -6.45 4.73
CA THR A 146 8.95 -6.12 3.44
C THR A 146 8.90 -4.61 3.21
N LEU A 147 10.00 -4.04 2.72
CA LEU A 147 10.09 -2.63 2.36
C LEU A 147 10.53 -2.50 0.90
N ILE A 148 9.64 -2.00 0.05
CA ILE A 148 9.87 -1.71 -1.36
C ILE A 148 10.15 -0.21 -1.47
N ASP A 149 11.38 0.16 -1.79
CA ASP A 149 11.76 1.54 -2.10
C ASP A 149 12.02 1.71 -3.60
N THR A 150 11.37 2.71 -4.19
CA THR A 150 11.47 3.02 -5.61
C THR A 150 12.08 4.39 -5.83
N THR A 151 13.08 4.50 -6.71
CA THR A 151 13.61 5.79 -7.15
C THR A 151 12.97 6.21 -8.46
N MET A 152 12.69 7.50 -8.62
CA MET A 152 12.14 8.07 -9.85
C MET A 152 13.04 9.21 -10.34
N GLU A 153 13.30 9.22 -11.63
CA GLU A 153 14.02 10.28 -12.32
C GLU A 153 13.12 10.84 -13.43
N VAL A 154 13.17 12.16 -13.62
CA VAL A 154 12.37 12.86 -14.64
C VAL A 154 13.32 13.72 -15.46
N ALA A 155 13.30 13.53 -16.78
CA ALA A 155 14.03 14.35 -17.74
C ALA A 155 13.04 15.01 -18.70
N VAL A 156 13.25 16.30 -18.99
CA VAL A 156 12.47 17.03 -20.01
C VAL A 156 13.27 17.03 -21.30
N VAL A 157 12.75 16.32 -22.31
CA VAL A 157 13.30 16.36 -23.67
C VAL A 157 12.46 17.36 -24.47
N LYS A 158 13.08 18.44 -24.94
CA LYS A 158 12.42 19.41 -25.82
C LYS A 158 12.53 18.91 -27.26
N SER A 159 11.41 18.79 -27.95
CA SER A 159 11.33 18.56 -29.40
C SER A 159 11.63 19.83 -30.18
#